data_AF-A0A7K2MQE9-F1
#
_entry.id   AF-A0A7K2MQE9-F1
#
_cell.length_a   1.000
_cell.length_b   1.000
_cell.length_c   1.000
_cell.angle_alpha   90.00
_cell.angle_beta   90.00
_cell.angle_gamma   90.00
#
_symmetry.space_group_name_H-M   'P 1'
#
loop_
_entity.id
_entity.type
_entity.pdbx_description
1 polymer ?
#
loop_
_entity_poly.entity_id
_entity_poly.type
_entity_poly.pdbx_seq_one_letter_code
_entity_poly.pdbx_strand_id
1 'polypeptide(L)'
;DLPTYAFQHERYWLDAPVNVGDVTALGLSAARHPLLGGAITLADRSGVLLTGRLSLATHAWLADHAVHGTVLVPGTALVELALRAGEEVGCDTVEELTLQAPLVLPATGARAVQVQIVVGEPDARNLRPVDVYARVEDDTVDAPWTCQATGLIAPGTGTPDEAADFAVWPPRDAEPVDIGGFYDAMADRGYDYGPVFRGLRSAWRRGDEVFA
;
A
#
# COMPACT_ATOMS: atom_id res chain seq x y z
N ASP A 1 -16.12 28.32 45.67
CA ASP A 1 -15.40 27.38 44.81
C ASP A 1 -13.97 27.79 44.66
N LEU A 2 -13.05 26.84 44.85
CA LEU A 2 -11.61 27.01 44.59
C LEU A 2 -11.24 26.13 43.40
N PRO A 3 -10.38 26.61 42.47
CA PRO A 3 -9.96 25.81 41.33
C PRO A 3 -9.19 24.59 41.83
N THR A 4 -9.51 23.43 41.27
CA THR A 4 -8.76 22.20 41.53
C THR A 4 -7.35 22.31 40.94
N TYR A 5 -6.44 21.51 41.51
CA TYR A 5 -5.03 21.48 41.14
C TYR A 5 -4.83 21.41 39.61
N ALA A 6 -3.96 22.28 39.08
CA ALA A 6 -3.63 22.29 37.67
C ALA A 6 -2.76 21.06 37.34
N PHE A 7 -3.37 19.99 36.87
CA PHE A 7 -2.64 18.84 36.36
C PHE A 7 -1.72 19.28 35.22
N GLN A 8 -0.43 19.00 35.34
CA GLN A 8 0.49 19.04 34.20
C GLN A 8 0.15 17.84 33.31
N HIS A 9 -0.49 18.11 32.17
CA HIS A 9 -0.92 17.09 31.21
C HIS A 9 0.25 16.56 30.39
N GLU A 10 1.23 15.96 31.06
CA GLU A 10 2.28 15.20 30.39
C GLU A 10 1.81 13.78 30.10
N ARG A 11 1.99 13.33 28.86
CA ARG A 11 1.70 11.95 28.44
C ARG A 11 2.80 11.04 28.96
N TYR A 12 2.47 10.18 29.92
CA TYR A 12 3.34 9.12 30.44
C TYR A 12 2.90 7.74 29.93
N TRP A 13 2.79 7.57 28.62
CA TRP A 13 2.52 6.26 28.01
C TRP A 13 3.83 5.64 27.53
N LEU A 14 3.95 4.31 27.64
CA LEU A 14 5.04 3.56 27.02
C LEU A 14 4.84 3.55 25.51
N ASP A 15 5.70 4.26 24.78
CA ASP A 15 5.81 4.13 23.32
C ASP A 15 6.59 2.84 22.99
N ALA A 16 5.95 1.69 23.24
CA ALA A 16 6.50 0.40 22.83
C ALA A 16 6.27 0.23 21.31
N PRO A 17 7.28 -0.19 20.53
CA PRO A 17 7.03 -0.60 19.15
C PRO A 17 5.96 -1.69 19.18
N VAL A 18 4.92 -1.53 18.35
CA VAL A 18 3.90 -2.55 18.16
C VAL A 18 4.58 -3.75 17.53
N ASN A 19 5.09 -4.66 18.37
CA ASN A 19 5.49 -5.97 17.92
C ASN A 19 4.21 -6.64 17.43
N VAL A 20 4.17 -6.98 16.15
CA VAL A 20 3.17 -7.89 15.61
C VAL A 20 3.29 -9.13 16.49
N GLY A 21 2.35 -9.30 17.42
CA GLY A 21 2.33 -10.47 18.31
C GLY A 21 2.42 -11.72 17.45
N ASP A 22 2.99 -12.80 17.99
CA ASP A 22 3.10 -14.05 17.26
C ASP A 22 1.71 -14.54 16.82
N VAL A 23 1.32 -14.21 15.59
CA VAL A 23 -0.01 -14.49 15.04
C VAL A 23 -0.27 -15.99 14.92
N THR A 24 0.79 -16.81 15.03
CA THR A 24 0.67 -18.27 15.06
C THR A 24 -0.04 -18.77 16.31
N ALA A 25 0.05 -18.06 17.44
CA ALA A 25 -0.73 -18.35 18.64
C ALA A 25 -2.24 -18.18 18.43
N LEU A 26 -2.65 -17.40 17.42
CA LEU A 26 -4.03 -17.21 16.99
C LEU A 26 -4.43 -18.17 15.86
N GLY A 27 -3.55 -19.10 15.48
CA GLY A 27 -3.78 -20.04 14.38
C GLY A 27 -3.59 -19.44 12.97
N LEU A 28 -2.96 -18.27 12.87
CA LEU A 28 -2.69 -17.60 11.59
C LEU A 28 -1.24 -17.82 11.14
N SER A 29 -1.00 -17.75 9.84
CA SER A 29 0.37 -17.66 9.31
C SER A 29 0.86 -16.22 9.34
N ALA A 30 2.14 -16.00 9.63
CA ALA A 30 2.74 -14.67 9.55
C ALA A 30 2.86 -14.25 8.08
N ALA A 31 2.29 -13.09 7.72
CA ALA A 31 2.35 -12.59 6.35
C ALA A 31 3.73 -12.04 5.94
N ARG A 32 4.67 -11.86 6.89
CA ARG A 32 6.06 -11.42 6.63
C ARG A 32 6.16 -10.19 5.72
N HIS A 33 5.24 -9.25 5.85
CA HIS A 33 5.16 -8.05 5.01
C HIS A 33 4.98 -6.81 5.88
N PRO A 34 5.64 -5.66 5.61
CA PRO A 34 5.56 -4.49 6.48
C PRO A 34 4.15 -3.93 6.70
N LEU A 35 3.24 -4.16 5.76
CA LEU A 35 1.85 -3.69 5.82
C LEU A 35 0.83 -4.78 6.18
N LEU A 36 1.23 -6.06 6.20
CA LEU A 36 0.34 -7.21 6.48
C LEU A 36 0.91 -8.06 7.61
N GLY A 37 0.10 -8.31 8.64
CA GLY A 37 0.51 -9.04 9.84
C GLY A 37 0.22 -10.55 9.78
N GLY A 38 -0.93 -10.94 9.22
CA GLY A 38 -1.39 -12.32 9.24
C GLY A 38 -2.08 -12.75 7.96
N ALA A 39 -1.98 -14.05 7.65
CA ALA A 39 -2.60 -14.72 6.52
C ALA A 39 -3.37 -15.96 6.99
N ILE A 40 -4.51 -16.23 6.34
CA ILE A 40 -5.43 -17.31 6.67
C ILE A 40 -5.92 -17.97 5.38
N THR A 41 -5.65 -19.26 5.22
CA THR A 41 -6.31 -20.08 4.19
C THR A 41 -7.73 -20.40 4.63
N LEU A 42 -8.69 -20.22 3.74
CA LEU A 42 -10.09 -20.39 4.05
C LEU A 42 -10.47 -21.87 3.97
N ALA A 43 -11.18 -22.37 4.97
CA ALA A 43 -11.49 -23.80 5.07
C ALA A 43 -12.60 -24.25 4.12
N ASP A 44 -13.45 -23.32 3.68
CA ASP A 44 -14.63 -23.58 2.86
C ASP A 44 -14.40 -23.43 1.35
N ARG A 45 -13.25 -22.87 0.94
CA ARG A 45 -12.92 -22.56 -0.47
C ARG A 45 -11.42 -22.48 -0.71
N SER A 46 -10.98 -22.59 -1.97
CA SER A 46 -9.58 -22.39 -2.36
C SER A 46 -9.20 -20.90 -2.40
N GLY A 47 -9.31 -20.22 -1.25
CA GLY A 47 -9.02 -18.79 -1.12
C GLY A 47 -8.18 -18.48 0.12
N VAL A 48 -7.66 -17.26 0.16
CA VAL A 48 -6.84 -16.75 1.27
C VAL A 48 -7.27 -15.34 1.65
N LEU A 49 -7.17 -15.02 2.93
CA LEU A 49 -7.37 -13.70 3.51
C LEU A 49 -6.08 -13.24 4.18
N LEU A 50 -5.57 -12.08 3.79
CA LEU A 50 -4.47 -11.41 4.48
C LEU A 50 -5.02 -10.17 5.20
N THR A 51 -4.44 -9.85 6.35
CA THR A 51 -4.89 -8.73 7.19
C THR A 51 -3.73 -7.84 7.60
N GLY A 52 -4.01 -6.54 7.69
CA GLY A 52 -3.04 -5.52 8.07
C GLY A 52 -3.67 -4.37 8.84
N ARG A 53 -2.81 -3.53 9.41
CA ARG A 53 -3.21 -2.33 10.16
C ARG A 53 -2.27 -1.18 9.82
N LEU A 54 -2.81 -0.15 9.19
CA LEU A 54 -2.06 1.00 8.67
C LEU A 54 -2.30 2.22 9.55
N SER A 55 -1.23 2.91 9.95
CA SER A 55 -1.35 4.19 10.65
C SER A 55 -0.09 5.01 10.43
N LEU A 56 -0.20 6.34 10.54
CA LEU A 56 0.99 7.20 10.50
C LEU A 56 1.93 6.97 11.70
N ALA A 57 1.45 6.40 12.79
CA ALA A 57 2.28 6.04 13.94
C ALA A 57 3.20 4.84 13.67
N THR A 58 2.75 3.88 12.84
CA THR A 58 3.50 2.67 12.49
C THR A 58 4.21 2.78 11.13
N HIS A 59 3.69 3.60 10.23
CA HIS A 59 4.14 3.74 8.86
C HIS A 59 4.25 5.22 8.49
N ALA A 60 5.15 5.94 9.18
CA ALA A 60 5.30 7.39 9.04
C ALA A 60 5.55 7.86 7.60
N TRP A 61 6.20 7.04 6.78
CA TRP A 61 6.45 7.33 5.36
C TRP A 61 5.17 7.52 4.54
N LEU A 62 4.01 7.01 4.99
CA LEU A 62 2.74 7.22 4.31
C LEU A 62 2.32 8.70 4.32
N ALA A 63 2.80 9.50 5.29
CA ALA A 63 2.55 10.93 5.34
C ALA A 63 3.19 11.69 4.16
N ASP A 64 4.18 11.11 3.49
CA ASP A 64 4.86 11.70 2.35
C ASP A 64 4.09 11.52 1.02
N HIS A 65 2.89 10.94 1.06
CA HIS A 65 1.99 10.86 -0.10
C HIS A 65 0.64 11.46 0.23
N ALA A 66 0.49 12.75 -0.08
CA ALA A 66 -0.75 13.48 0.14
C ALA A 66 -1.23 14.18 -1.14
N VAL A 67 -2.54 14.36 -1.23
CA VAL A 67 -3.20 15.13 -2.29
C VAL A 67 -4.13 16.15 -1.64
N HIS A 68 -3.93 17.43 -1.92
CA HIS A 68 -4.61 18.55 -1.26
C HIS A 68 -4.58 18.43 0.27
N GLY A 69 -3.40 18.12 0.83
CA GLY A 69 -3.20 17.91 2.26
C GLY A 69 -3.83 16.65 2.86
N THR A 70 -4.49 15.82 2.05
CA THR A 70 -5.08 14.55 2.50
C THR A 70 -4.11 13.40 2.28
N VAL A 71 -3.72 12.71 3.35
CA VAL A 71 -2.83 11.55 3.26
C VAL A 71 -3.57 10.37 2.62
N LEU A 72 -3.03 9.88 1.52
CA LEU A 72 -3.56 8.75 0.77
C LEU A 72 -2.52 7.63 0.75
N VAL A 73 -2.95 6.40 1.02
CA VAL A 73 -2.12 5.23 0.69
C VAL A 73 -1.94 5.22 -0.83
N PRO A 74 -0.70 5.18 -1.33
CA PRO A 74 -0.46 5.24 -2.77
C PRO A 74 -1.05 4.02 -3.47
N GLY A 75 -1.54 4.20 -4.70
CA GLY A 75 -2.09 3.09 -5.49
C GLY A 75 -1.08 1.95 -5.70
N THR A 76 0.21 2.26 -5.79
CA THR A 76 1.29 1.27 -5.87
C THR A 76 1.42 0.40 -4.61
N ALA A 77 1.06 0.90 -3.44
CA ALA A 77 0.98 0.07 -2.24
C ALA A 77 -0.20 -0.91 -2.32
N LEU A 78 -1.31 -0.57 -2.99
CA LEU A 78 -2.40 -1.53 -3.21
C LEU A 78 -2.00 -2.63 -4.19
N VAL A 79 -1.18 -2.31 -5.20
CA VAL A 79 -0.54 -3.30 -6.09
C VAL A 79 0.37 -4.24 -5.30
N GLU A 80 1.25 -3.70 -4.44
CA GLU A 80 2.12 -4.49 -3.55
C GLU A 80 1.32 -5.45 -2.66
N LEU A 81 0.22 -4.97 -2.06
CA LEU A 81 -0.66 -5.79 -1.23
C LEU A 81 -1.32 -6.93 -2.02
N ALA A 82 -1.73 -6.68 -3.26
CA ALA A 82 -2.30 -7.68 -4.15
C ALA A 82 -1.26 -8.74 -4.56
N LEU A 83 -0.05 -8.32 -4.95
CA LEU A 83 1.07 -9.21 -5.27
C LEU A 83 1.42 -10.11 -4.09
N ARG A 84 1.61 -9.51 -2.90
CA ARG A 84 1.93 -10.27 -1.69
C ARG A 84 0.84 -11.29 -1.37
N ALA A 85 -0.44 -10.92 -1.50
CA ALA A 85 -1.53 -11.87 -1.30
C ALA A 85 -1.53 -12.99 -2.34
N GLY A 86 -1.16 -12.69 -3.58
CA GLY A 86 -1.05 -13.66 -4.65
C GLY A 86 0.07 -14.69 -4.43
N GLU A 87 1.18 -14.32 -3.79
CA GLU A 87 2.25 -15.26 -3.43
C GLU A 87 1.73 -16.43 -2.57
N GLU A 88 0.73 -16.21 -1.70
CA GLU A 88 0.12 -17.27 -0.88
C GLU A 88 -0.58 -18.37 -1.71
N VAL A 89 -0.92 -18.06 -2.97
CA VAL A 89 -1.61 -18.96 -3.90
C VAL A 89 -0.82 -19.22 -5.18
N GLY A 90 0.47 -18.87 -5.18
CA GLY A 90 1.36 -19.06 -6.34
C GLY A 90 1.00 -18.19 -7.55
N CYS A 91 0.40 -17.01 -7.31
CA CYS A 91 0.07 -16.02 -8.33
C CYS A 91 0.90 -14.75 -8.07
N ASP A 92 2.01 -14.59 -8.79
CA ASP A 92 2.97 -13.49 -8.63
C ASP A 92 2.81 -12.38 -9.69
N THR A 93 1.75 -12.44 -10.50
CA THR A 93 1.44 -11.45 -11.54
C THR A 93 0.08 -10.81 -11.29
N VAL A 94 0.00 -9.48 -11.36
CA VAL A 94 -1.25 -8.73 -11.41
C VAL A 94 -1.64 -8.57 -12.87
N GLU A 95 -2.70 -9.25 -13.30
CA GLU A 95 -3.26 -9.15 -14.66
C GLU A 95 -4.00 -7.82 -14.84
N GLU A 96 -4.81 -7.45 -13.84
CA GLU A 96 -5.54 -6.18 -13.80
C GLU A 96 -5.76 -5.79 -12.34
N LEU A 97 -5.69 -4.50 -12.03
CA LEU A 97 -6.16 -3.95 -10.76
C LEU A 97 -6.82 -2.59 -10.97
N THR A 98 -8.12 -2.53 -10.68
CA THR A 98 -8.90 -1.30 -10.75
C THR A 98 -9.03 -0.71 -9.35
N LEU A 99 -8.53 0.51 -9.16
CA LEU A 99 -8.68 1.28 -7.92
C LEU A 99 -10.08 1.91 -7.86
N GLN A 100 -10.90 1.48 -6.91
CA GLN A 100 -12.30 1.87 -6.79
C GLN A 100 -12.51 3.12 -5.93
N ALA A 101 -11.71 3.25 -4.87
CA ALA A 101 -11.79 4.36 -3.94
C ALA A 101 -10.39 4.69 -3.39
N PRO A 102 -10.15 5.94 -2.98
CA PRO A 102 -8.92 6.31 -2.28
C PRO A 102 -8.93 5.79 -0.84
N LEU A 103 -7.84 5.15 -0.44
CA LEU A 103 -7.62 4.75 0.96
C LEU A 103 -6.98 5.91 1.72
N VAL A 104 -7.81 6.64 2.48
CA VAL A 104 -7.41 7.80 3.28
C VAL A 104 -6.91 7.38 4.65
N LEU A 105 -5.80 7.96 5.12
CA LEU A 105 -5.33 7.78 6.50
C LEU A 105 -5.66 8.99 7.39
N PRO A 106 -6.11 8.77 8.64
CA PRO A 106 -6.29 9.86 9.61
C PRO A 106 -4.98 10.60 9.91
N ALA A 107 -5.01 11.94 9.76
CA ALA A 107 -3.82 12.79 9.83
C ALA A 107 -3.04 12.75 11.15
N THR A 108 -3.71 12.46 12.28
CA THR A 108 -3.07 12.48 13.60
C THR A 108 -2.50 11.13 14.03
N GLY A 109 -2.61 10.08 13.19
CA GLY A 109 -2.21 8.71 13.55
C GLY A 109 -3.01 8.10 14.71
N ALA A 110 -4.01 8.81 15.25
CA ALA A 110 -4.77 8.40 16.42
C ALA A 110 -5.68 7.18 16.15
N ARG A 111 -6.07 6.96 14.90
CA ARG A 111 -6.84 5.81 14.45
C ARG A 111 -6.09 5.12 13.33
N ALA A 112 -6.01 3.80 13.40
CA ALA A 112 -5.49 3.01 12.30
C ALA A 112 -6.59 2.66 11.31
N VAL A 113 -6.18 2.21 10.15
CA VAL A 113 -7.04 1.62 9.12
C VAL A 113 -6.74 0.14 9.06
N GLN A 114 -7.76 -0.69 9.29
CA GLN A 114 -7.69 -2.11 9.05
C GLN A 114 -7.76 -2.35 7.55
N VAL A 115 -6.92 -3.26 7.04
CA VAL A 115 -6.96 -3.69 5.63
C VAL A 115 -7.13 -5.20 5.55
N GLN A 116 -7.88 -5.64 4.55
CA GLN A 116 -8.12 -7.04 4.22
C GLN A 116 -7.90 -7.26 2.74
N ILE A 117 -7.08 -8.24 2.39
CA ILE A 117 -6.83 -8.61 1.01
C ILE A 117 -7.43 -9.99 0.83
N VAL A 118 -8.45 -10.10 -0.01
CA VAL A 118 -9.21 -11.33 -0.24
C VAL A 118 -8.83 -11.87 -1.61
N VAL A 119 -8.32 -13.10 -1.66
CA VAL A 119 -8.06 -13.81 -2.91
C VAL A 119 -9.04 -14.97 -3.03
N GLY A 120 -9.76 -15.01 -4.15
CA GLY A 120 -10.74 -16.03 -4.45
C GLY A 120 -10.18 -17.26 -5.14
N GLU A 121 -11.10 -18.14 -5.52
CA GLU A 121 -10.82 -19.38 -6.25
C GLU A 121 -10.39 -19.07 -7.70
N PRO A 122 -9.58 -19.95 -8.32
CA PRO A 122 -9.15 -19.74 -9.69
C PRO A 122 -10.30 -20.00 -10.67
N ASP A 123 -10.37 -19.21 -11.74
CA ASP A 123 -11.21 -19.49 -12.89
C ASP A 123 -10.62 -20.60 -13.78
N ALA A 124 -11.28 -20.91 -14.90
CA ALA A 124 -10.81 -21.92 -15.85
C ALA A 124 -9.45 -21.60 -16.51
N ARG A 125 -8.95 -20.37 -16.40
CA ARG A 125 -7.66 -19.89 -16.90
C ARG A 125 -6.61 -19.77 -15.78
N ASN A 126 -6.92 -20.21 -14.56
CA ASN A 126 -6.13 -19.99 -13.35
C ASN A 126 -6.01 -18.53 -12.90
N LEU A 127 -6.89 -17.64 -13.37
CA LEU A 127 -6.96 -16.28 -12.83
C LEU A 127 -7.75 -16.30 -11.53
N ARG A 128 -7.24 -15.61 -10.50
CA ARG A 128 -7.91 -15.49 -9.21
C ARG A 128 -8.35 -14.04 -9.01
N PRO A 129 -9.60 -13.79 -8.56
CA PRO A 129 -9.99 -12.46 -8.17
C PRO A 129 -9.25 -12.05 -6.90
N VAL A 130 -8.83 -10.79 -6.84
CA VAL A 130 -8.23 -10.17 -5.66
C VAL A 130 -8.95 -8.87 -5.33
N ASP A 131 -9.33 -8.70 -4.07
CA ASP A 131 -9.97 -7.49 -3.58
C ASP A 131 -9.21 -6.92 -2.38
N VAL A 132 -9.05 -5.61 -2.33
CA VAL A 132 -8.45 -4.88 -1.21
C VAL A 132 -9.55 -4.06 -0.52
N TYR A 133 -9.90 -4.46 0.70
CA TYR A 133 -10.84 -3.76 1.54
C TYR A 133 -10.13 -2.99 2.64
N ALA A 134 -10.67 -1.83 2.98
CA ALA A 134 -10.18 -1.04 4.10
C ALA A 134 -11.32 -0.47 4.94
N ARG A 135 -11.04 -0.27 6.22
CA ARG A 135 -11.96 0.33 7.17
C ARG A 135 -11.20 1.05 8.28
N VAL A 136 -11.64 2.25 8.65
CA VAL A 136 -11.09 2.96 9.80
C VAL A 136 -11.44 2.21 11.08
N GLU A 137 -10.45 1.97 11.93
CA GLU A 137 -10.65 1.43 13.26
C GLU A 137 -11.46 2.44 14.10
N ASP A 138 -12.62 2.01 14.57
CA ASP A 138 -13.50 2.76 15.46
C ASP A 138 -13.89 1.87 16.64
N ASP A 139 -14.47 2.48 17.69
CA ASP A 139 -14.88 1.76 18.90
C ASP A 139 -16.07 0.80 18.66
N THR A 140 -16.67 0.85 17.46
CA THR A 140 -17.77 0.00 17.03
C THR A 140 -17.33 -0.99 15.95
N VAL A 141 -17.58 -2.28 16.16
CA VAL A 141 -17.19 -3.37 15.24
C VAL A 141 -17.95 -3.34 13.90
N ASP A 142 -19.08 -2.62 13.85
CA ASP A 142 -20.05 -2.64 12.74
C ASP A 142 -19.78 -1.62 11.62
N ALA A 143 -18.68 -0.87 11.67
CA ALA A 143 -18.34 0.04 10.58
C ALA A 143 -18.19 -0.75 9.25
N PRO A 144 -18.71 -0.24 8.12
CA PRO A 144 -18.67 -0.97 6.85
C PRO A 144 -17.25 -1.00 6.27
N TRP A 145 -16.92 -2.09 5.58
CA TRP A 145 -15.73 -2.17 4.74
C TRP A 145 -15.95 -1.42 3.44
N THR A 146 -14.92 -0.72 2.97
CA THR A 146 -14.91 -0.10 1.63
C THR A 146 -13.94 -0.87 0.74
N CYS A 147 -14.39 -1.26 -0.46
CA CYS A 147 -13.51 -1.81 -1.47
C CYS A 147 -12.65 -0.69 -2.06
N GLN A 148 -11.33 -0.80 -1.90
CA GLN A 148 -10.35 0.16 -2.41
C GLN A 148 -9.82 -0.25 -3.77
N ALA A 149 -9.70 -1.56 -4.02
CA ALA A 149 -9.29 -2.09 -5.31
C ALA A 149 -9.88 -3.48 -5.54
N THR A 150 -10.15 -3.81 -6.80
CA THR A 150 -10.56 -5.14 -7.25
C THR A 150 -9.80 -5.48 -8.52
N GLY A 151 -9.50 -6.75 -8.75
CA GLY A 151 -8.68 -7.15 -9.89
C GLY A 151 -8.53 -8.65 -10.04
N LEU A 152 -7.58 -9.03 -10.90
CA LEU A 152 -7.22 -10.41 -11.21
C LEU A 152 -5.72 -10.59 -11.06
N ILE A 153 -5.33 -11.69 -10.42
CA ILE A 153 -3.95 -12.16 -10.33
C ILE A 153 -3.80 -13.50 -11.03
N ALA A 154 -2.61 -13.76 -11.55
CA ALA A 154 -2.29 -14.93 -12.35
C ALA A 154 -0.97 -15.56 -11.86
N PRO A 155 -0.79 -16.88 -12.09
CA PRO A 155 0.54 -17.48 -12.05
C PRO A 155 1.44 -16.81 -13.09
N GLY A 156 2.65 -16.43 -12.70
CA GLY A 156 3.61 -15.82 -13.60
C GLY A 156 3.98 -16.76 -14.74
N THR A 157 4.00 -16.20 -15.95
CA THR A 157 4.40 -16.92 -17.15
C THR A 157 5.91 -16.93 -17.37
N GLY A 158 6.69 -16.45 -16.39
CA GLY A 158 8.08 -16.06 -16.54
C GLY A 158 8.20 -14.66 -17.17
N THR A 159 9.25 -13.93 -16.80
CA THR A 159 9.55 -12.61 -17.38
C THR A 159 9.83 -12.75 -18.88
N PRO A 160 9.15 -11.98 -19.75
CA PRO A 160 9.63 -11.74 -21.11
C PRO A 160 11.05 -11.14 -21.05
N ASP A 161 11.83 -11.31 -22.13
CA ASP A 161 13.21 -10.85 -22.26
C ASP A 161 13.32 -9.31 -22.39
N GLU A 162 12.65 -8.56 -21.52
CA GLU A 162 12.70 -7.08 -21.46
C GLU A 162 14.06 -6.56 -20.97
N ALA A 163 14.86 -7.43 -20.34
CA ALA A 163 16.21 -7.12 -19.90
C ALA A 163 17.14 -6.70 -21.06
N ALA A 164 16.85 -7.16 -22.28
CA ALA A 164 17.63 -6.80 -23.45
C ALA A 164 17.53 -5.29 -23.80
N ASP A 165 16.37 -4.67 -23.58
CA ASP A 165 16.12 -3.27 -23.95
C ASP A 165 16.78 -2.26 -22.99
N PHE A 166 17.10 -2.69 -21.77
CA PHE A 166 17.79 -1.87 -20.75
C PHE A 166 19.29 -2.16 -20.62
N ALA A 167 19.88 -2.96 -21.53
CA ALA A 167 21.31 -3.25 -21.50
C ALA A 167 22.21 -2.01 -21.70
N VAL A 168 21.65 -0.91 -22.24
CA VAL A 168 22.32 0.39 -22.39
C VAL A 168 21.47 1.47 -21.72
N TRP A 169 22.05 2.21 -20.78
CA TRP A 169 21.36 3.26 -20.02
C TRP A 169 22.17 4.57 -19.97
N PRO A 170 21.57 5.74 -20.29
CA PRO A 170 20.22 5.90 -20.85
C PRO A 170 20.13 5.30 -22.27
N PRO A 171 18.91 5.01 -22.76
CA PRO A 171 18.74 4.47 -24.11
C PRO A 171 19.38 5.38 -25.18
N ARG A 172 19.85 4.75 -26.27
CA ARG A 172 20.41 5.50 -27.41
C ARG A 172 19.35 6.45 -27.97
N ASP A 173 19.84 7.62 -28.40
CA ASP A 173 19.03 8.69 -28.98
C ASP A 173 17.97 9.28 -28.03
N ALA A 174 18.10 9.02 -26.72
CA ALA A 174 17.27 9.66 -25.70
C ALA A 174 17.92 10.98 -25.23
N GLU A 175 17.13 12.06 -25.25
CA GLU A 175 17.56 13.38 -24.81
C GLU A 175 17.22 13.58 -23.32
N PRO A 176 18.11 14.18 -22.51
CA PRO A 176 17.83 14.46 -21.11
C PRO A 176 16.68 15.47 -20.97
N VAL A 177 15.82 15.23 -19.98
CA VAL A 177 14.71 16.12 -19.61
C VAL A 177 15.10 16.87 -18.34
N ASP A 178 14.94 18.19 -18.35
CA ASP A 178 15.10 19.00 -17.14
C ASP A 178 13.95 18.70 -16.17
N ILE A 179 14.29 18.20 -14.99
CA ILE A 179 13.36 17.87 -13.90
C ILE A 179 13.38 18.92 -12.78
N GLY A 180 14.12 20.03 -12.97
CA GLY A 180 14.17 21.14 -12.03
C GLY A 180 12.78 21.69 -11.73
N GLY A 181 12.45 21.85 -10.44
CA GLY A 181 11.15 22.37 -10.00
C GLY A 181 9.96 21.44 -10.25
N PHE A 182 10.16 20.21 -10.73
CA PHE A 182 9.08 19.26 -11.01
C PHE A 182 8.18 19.05 -9.78
N TYR A 183 8.78 18.75 -8.62
CA TYR A 183 8.01 18.50 -7.39
C TYR A 183 7.34 19.75 -6.84
N ASP A 184 7.91 20.94 -7.03
CA ASP A 184 7.30 22.19 -6.62
C ASP A 184 6.06 22.48 -7.50
N ALA A 185 6.19 22.27 -8.80
CA ALA A 185 5.07 22.38 -9.74
C ALA A 185 3.96 21.34 -9.47
N MET A 186 4.30 20.16 -8.95
CA MET A 186 3.32 19.16 -8.51
C MET A 186 2.61 19.60 -7.22
N ALA A 187 3.34 20.17 -6.27
CA ALA A 187 2.78 20.74 -5.04
C ALA A 187 1.81 21.91 -5.34
N ASP A 188 2.13 22.77 -6.31
CA ASP A 188 1.22 23.84 -6.77
C ASP A 188 -0.12 23.29 -7.33
N ARG A 189 -0.12 22.04 -7.81
CA ARG A 189 -1.32 21.32 -8.28
C ARG A 189 -1.99 20.50 -7.17
N GLY A 190 -1.46 20.52 -5.95
CA GLY A 190 -1.95 19.80 -4.79
C GLY A 190 -1.39 18.39 -4.63
N TYR A 191 -0.36 17.99 -5.38
CA TYR A 191 0.34 16.73 -5.14
C TYR A 191 1.49 16.96 -4.16
N ASP A 192 1.21 16.68 -2.88
CA ASP A 192 2.11 16.93 -1.76
C ASP A 192 3.01 15.71 -1.54
N TYR A 193 3.97 15.52 -2.46
CA TYR A 193 5.00 14.48 -2.31
C TYR A 193 6.07 14.92 -1.32
N GLY A 194 6.17 14.20 -0.20
CA GLY A 194 7.23 14.33 0.79
C GLY A 194 8.52 13.61 0.39
N PRO A 195 9.58 13.69 1.21
CA PRO A 195 10.91 13.22 0.87
C PRO A 195 10.99 11.77 0.35
N VAL A 196 10.19 10.85 0.92
CA VAL A 196 10.19 9.44 0.50
C VAL A 196 9.60 9.25 -0.91
N PHE A 197 8.69 10.10 -1.36
CA PHE A 197 8.06 10.03 -2.69
C PHE A 197 8.75 10.92 -3.73
N ARG A 198 9.79 11.67 -3.34
CA ARG A 198 10.62 12.46 -4.27
C ARG A 198 11.75 11.63 -4.89
N GLY A 199 11.37 10.51 -5.52
CA GLY A 199 12.30 9.51 -6.07
C GLY A 199 12.90 9.83 -7.44
N LEU A 200 12.30 10.75 -8.22
CA LEU A 200 12.78 11.09 -9.57
C LEU A 200 14.15 11.80 -9.50
N ARG A 201 15.18 11.21 -10.12
CA ARG A 201 16.56 11.73 -10.13
C ARG A 201 17.01 12.30 -11.46
N SER A 202 16.50 11.73 -12.54
CA SER A 202 16.83 12.06 -13.91
C SER A 202 15.72 11.53 -14.80
N ALA A 203 15.51 12.14 -15.96
CA ALA A 203 14.61 11.61 -16.96
C ALA A 203 15.19 11.84 -18.35
N TRP A 204 14.84 10.96 -19.29
CA TRP A 204 15.20 11.05 -20.70
C TRP A 204 13.98 10.80 -21.58
N ARG A 205 13.94 11.40 -22.76
CA ARG A 205 12.86 11.24 -23.73
C ARG A 205 13.38 10.77 -25.08
N ARG A 206 12.69 9.80 -25.68
CA ARG A 206 12.93 9.36 -27.06
C ARG A 206 11.59 9.25 -27.77
N GLY A 207 11.29 10.18 -28.67
CA GLY A 207 9.96 10.27 -29.27
C GLY A 207 8.87 10.47 -28.19
N ASP A 208 7.99 9.49 -28.03
CA ASP A 208 6.92 9.49 -27.01
C ASP A 208 7.26 8.66 -25.76
N GLU A 209 8.43 8.01 -25.73
CA GLU A 209 8.90 7.22 -24.59
C GLU A 209 9.60 8.11 -23.56
N VAL A 210 9.37 7.82 -22.27
CA VAL A 210 10.05 8.47 -21.15
C VAL A 210 10.75 7.40 -20.30
N PHE A 211 11.99 7.67 -19.94
CA PHE A 211 12.85 6.83 -19.11
C PHE A 211 13.25 7.62 -17.87
N ALA A 212 13.26 6.99 -16.68
CA ALA A 212 13.57 7.65 -15.41
C ALA A 212 14.25 6.70 -14.43
#